data_AF-A0A143XDM1-F1
#
_entry.id   AF-A0A143XDM1-F1
#
_cell.length_a   1.000
_cell.length_b   1.000
_cell.length_c   1.000
_cell.angle_alpha   90.00
_cell.angle_beta   90.00
_cell.angle_gamma   90.00
#
_symmetry.space_group_name_H-M   'P 1'
#
loop_
_entity.id
_entity.type
_entity.pdbx_description
1 polymer ?
#
loop_
_entity_poly.entity_id
_entity_poly.type
_entity_poly.pdbx_seq_one_letter_code
_entity_poly.pdbx_strand_id
1 'polypeptide(L)'
;MRKKGDKLAHAAHIKRHTAGTSNEISFSVLDAARNALDEKGRAGRDARLHRFGGISLFTLSARRKKPAGTPTKEQGLPLSTGDFVSVEPPKSQVPQIAYPSETPSAAPSASSSFEGPTATRPKLSEEAFEKPIAQPAEKPPLSSEEEVARRKARRRLSKLVAVAAIALITGAVAVAGGGYLYHDYQQYQDGIKSLNDTLKLVAETDEAIKGLDDFVADPFAAGSRAACKDLKSSLPEIEEKLAQADERARALSVSLRESQGKEAAHQAVATISARNTLVDQGYQIIDAADRAYDAIDQARKAWDVLLSADALARESSELVKDTTPENVQASMAKANESLEAFEEAEASFAESSSLYPAADFAAFSDYIAKRKEALGHALASDEAILAKDKDAATEHNDAYNAADAEAAERAKGLPDDPSSPVIDAFEAEVEEFEKAYSTARLQAGAADAFIRDYLGTEIK
;
A
#
# COMPACT_ATOMS: atom_id res chain seq x y z
N MET A 1 -16.54 -66.78 0.80
CA MET A 1 -16.64 -66.94 2.28
C MET A 1 -16.41 -65.58 2.94
N ARG A 2 -17.04 -65.31 4.11
CA ARG A 2 -16.81 -64.21 5.09
C ARG A 2 -16.14 -62.89 4.60
N LYS A 3 -16.83 -61.73 4.57
CA LYS A 3 -17.23 -60.84 5.71
C LYS A 3 -16.08 -60.36 6.64
N LYS A 4 -15.76 -59.06 6.52
CA LYS A 4 -15.36 -58.07 7.55
C LYS A 4 -15.55 -56.68 6.88
N GLY A 5 -16.18 -55.67 7.46
CA GLY A 5 -16.96 -55.60 8.70
C GLY A 5 -17.05 -54.14 9.19
N ASP A 6 -18.25 -53.56 9.21
CA ASP A 6 -18.50 -52.14 9.45
C ASP A 6 -18.07 -51.65 10.85
N LYS A 7 -17.68 -50.38 10.95
CA LYS A 7 -17.09 -49.78 12.16
C LYS A 7 -17.40 -48.29 12.40
N LEU A 8 -18.45 -47.73 11.79
CA LEU A 8 -18.80 -46.29 11.91
C LEU A 8 -20.28 -46.02 12.27
N ALA A 9 -20.91 -46.94 13.01
CA ALA A 9 -22.32 -46.80 13.41
C ALA A 9 -22.54 -47.23 14.88
N HIS A 10 -22.08 -46.39 15.83
CA HIS A 10 -22.46 -46.46 17.25
C HIS A 10 -22.72 -45.04 17.77
N ALA A 11 -23.99 -44.63 17.72
CA ALA A 11 -24.49 -43.49 18.47
C ALA A 11 -24.52 -43.79 19.98
N ALA A 12 -24.64 -42.76 20.81
CA ALA A 12 -24.78 -42.88 22.26
C ALA A 12 -26.18 -43.39 22.67
N HIS A 13 -26.45 -44.67 22.41
CA HIS A 13 -27.71 -45.32 22.73
C HIS A 13 -27.86 -45.51 24.26
N ILE A 14 -28.69 -44.68 24.92
CA ILE A 14 -29.13 -44.93 26.30
C ILE A 14 -29.89 -46.26 26.32
N LYS A 15 -29.36 -47.26 27.03
CA LYS A 15 -29.83 -48.65 26.95
C LYS A 15 -30.12 -49.18 28.34
N ARG A 16 -31.32 -49.75 28.53
CA ARG A 16 -31.77 -50.30 29.82
C ARG A 16 -30.78 -51.37 30.32
N HIS A 17 -30.10 -51.07 31.42
CA HIS A 17 -29.16 -51.89 32.21
C HIS A 17 -28.28 -52.94 31.50
N THR A 18 -26.97 -52.65 31.40
CA THR A 18 -25.88 -53.61 31.74
C THR A 18 -24.56 -52.86 31.91
N ALA A 19 -23.71 -53.28 32.86
CA ALA A 19 -22.38 -52.69 33.06
C ALA A 19 -21.35 -53.19 32.04
N GLY A 20 -20.43 -52.32 31.61
CA GLY A 20 -19.30 -52.65 30.73
C GLY A 20 -18.64 -51.40 30.15
N THR A 21 -17.33 -51.24 30.33
CA THR A 21 -16.58 -50.02 29.98
C THR A 21 -16.23 -49.88 28.49
N SER A 22 -16.13 -48.63 28.02
CA SER A 22 -15.25 -48.07 26.95
C SER A 22 -16.04 -47.23 25.93
N ASN A 23 -15.97 -45.90 26.00
CA ASN A 23 -16.59 -45.02 25.00
C ASN A 23 -15.94 -43.61 24.96
N GLU A 24 -14.79 -43.46 24.30
CA GLU A 24 -14.01 -42.19 24.24
C GLU A 24 -13.84 -41.64 22.80
N ILE A 25 -14.46 -42.25 21.79
CA ILE A 25 -14.05 -42.10 20.38
C ILE A 25 -14.89 -41.05 19.60
N SER A 26 -15.94 -40.47 20.20
CA SER A 26 -16.89 -39.58 19.51
C SER A 26 -16.81 -38.08 19.85
N PHE A 27 -16.05 -37.69 20.89
CA PHE A 27 -16.03 -36.30 21.39
C PHE A 27 -14.74 -35.52 21.08
N SER A 28 -13.75 -36.19 20.48
CA SER A 28 -12.40 -35.64 20.26
C SER A 28 -12.32 -34.45 19.28
N VAL A 29 -13.39 -34.06 18.58
CA VAL A 29 -13.32 -32.98 17.57
C VAL A 29 -13.33 -31.59 18.24
N LEU A 30 -14.31 -31.33 19.12
CA LEU A 30 -14.41 -30.03 19.80
C LEU A 30 -13.30 -29.83 20.84
N ASP A 31 -12.92 -30.88 21.57
CA ASP A 31 -11.74 -30.83 22.44
C ASP A 31 -10.43 -30.71 21.63
N ALA A 32 -10.34 -31.23 20.40
CA ALA A 32 -9.18 -30.96 19.55
C ALA A 32 -9.15 -29.50 19.07
N ALA A 33 -10.29 -28.91 18.68
CA ALA A 33 -10.37 -27.48 18.32
C ALA A 33 -9.97 -26.60 19.51
N ARG A 34 -10.49 -26.88 20.71
CA ARG A 34 -10.12 -26.20 21.96
C ARG A 34 -8.63 -26.33 22.27
N ASN A 35 -8.09 -27.55 22.27
CA ASN A 35 -6.67 -27.77 22.54
C ASN A 35 -5.77 -27.14 21.45
N ALA A 36 -6.20 -27.11 20.19
CA ALA A 36 -5.49 -26.44 19.11
C ALA A 36 -5.46 -24.92 19.29
N LEU A 37 -6.55 -24.29 19.76
CA LEU A 37 -6.59 -22.87 20.13
C LEU A 37 -5.64 -22.59 21.32
N ASP A 38 -5.69 -23.41 22.38
CA ASP A 38 -4.79 -23.32 23.53
C ASP A 38 -3.31 -23.51 23.15
N GLU A 39 -3.00 -24.44 22.25
CA GLU A 39 -1.65 -24.65 21.72
C GLU A 39 -1.19 -23.49 20.82
N LYS A 40 -2.06 -22.96 19.95
CA LYS A 40 -1.77 -21.77 19.11
C LYS A 40 -1.47 -20.55 19.99
N GLY A 41 -2.23 -20.36 21.07
CA GLY A 41 -2.04 -19.31 22.09
C GLY A 41 -0.83 -19.51 23.03
N ARG A 42 -0.17 -20.67 22.99
CA ARG A 42 1.12 -20.95 23.67
C ARG A 42 2.31 -20.91 22.70
N ALA A 43 2.17 -21.46 21.51
CA ALA A 43 3.21 -21.50 20.48
C ALA A 43 3.67 -20.09 20.06
N GLY A 44 2.75 -19.12 20.02
CA GLY A 44 3.08 -17.70 19.80
C GLY A 44 3.89 -17.03 20.93
N ARG A 45 4.14 -17.71 22.06
CA ARG A 45 4.77 -17.14 23.26
C ARG A 45 6.24 -17.54 23.44
N ASP A 46 6.60 -18.75 23.03
CA ASP A 46 7.97 -19.29 23.14
C ASP A 46 8.78 -19.19 21.82
N ALA A 47 8.16 -18.70 20.75
CA ALA A 47 8.78 -18.60 19.43
C ALA A 47 9.68 -17.36 19.25
N ARG A 48 10.96 -17.52 19.61
CA ARG A 48 12.15 -16.71 19.22
C ARG A 48 12.46 -15.47 20.06
N LEU A 49 13.63 -15.53 20.73
CA LEU A 49 14.68 -14.53 20.52
C LEU A 49 16.05 -15.22 20.44
N HIS A 50 16.55 -15.44 19.23
CA HIS A 50 17.97 -15.72 18.97
C HIS A 50 18.63 -14.54 18.25
N ARG A 51 19.92 -14.35 18.56
CA ARG A 51 20.73 -13.14 18.33
C ARG A 51 21.01 -12.83 16.84
N PHE A 52 20.84 -11.55 16.50
CA PHE A 52 21.50 -10.74 15.45
C PHE A 52 22.36 -11.45 14.36
N GLY A 53 22.07 -11.10 13.11
CA GLY A 53 23.12 -10.77 12.12
C GLY A 53 23.09 -11.53 10.80
N GLY A 54 22.95 -10.80 9.68
CA GLY A 54 23.19 -11.29 8.32
C GLY A 54 21.95 -11.24 7.41
N ILE A 55 21.93 -10.30 6.46
CA ILE A 55 20.93 -10.25 5.38
C ILE A 55 21.41 -11.17 4.25
N SER A 56 20.60 -12.13 3.83
CA SER A 56 20.89 -12.97 2.67
C SER A 56 20.05 -12.51 1.47
N LEU A 57 20.67 -11.80 0.53
CA LEU A 57 20.08 -11.60 -0.79
C LEU A 57 20.01 -12.94 -1.55
N PHE A 58 18.95 -13.12 -2.33
CA PHE A 58 18.67 -14.29 -3.19
C PHE A 58 18.38 -15.64 -2.50
N THR A 59 17.15 -15.82 -2.03
CA THR A 59 16.50 -17.15 -1.95
C THR A 59 15.13 -17.14 -2.65
N LEU A 60 15.13 -17.33 -3.97
CA LEU A 60 13.91 -17.64 -4.72
C LEU A 60 13.35 -18.99 -4.25
N SER A 61 12.05 -19.03 -3.91
CA SER A 61 11.41 -20.23 -3.37
C SER A 61 11.23 -21.31 -4.45
N ALA A 62 11.71 -22.52 -4.16
CA ALA A 62 11.86 -23.57 -5.16
C ALA A 62 10.59 -24.46 -5.31
N ARG A 63 9.63 -24.06 -6.15
CA ARG A 63 8.64 -24.99 -6.73
C ARG A 63 8.42 -24.76 -8.22
N ARG A 64 8.63 -25.83 -9.01
CA ARG A 64 8.57 -25.80 -10.48
C ARG A 64 7.14 -25.96 -11.02
N LYS A 65 6.77 -25.12 -11.98
CA LYS A 65 5.93 -25.52 -13.13
C LYS A 65 6.75 -25.37 -14.43
N LYS A 66 6.38 -26.07 -15.50
CA LYS A 66 7.13 -26.09 -16.78
C LYS A 66 6.84 -24.82 -17.59
N PRO A 67 7.79 -24.33 -18.42
CA PRO A 67 7.61 -23.08 -19.17
C PRO A 67 6.61 -23.22 -20.32
N ALA A 68 5.87 -22.15 -20.58
CA ALA A 68 5.20 -21.92 -21.86
C ALA A 68 6.18 -21.35 -22.90
N GLY A 69 5.81 -21.37 -24.18
CA GLY A 69 6.66 -20.90 -25.27
C GLY A 69 6.90 -19.38 -25.26
N THR A 70 8.07 -18.96 -25.75
CA THR A 70 8.44 -17.55 -25.88
C THR A 70 7.63 -16.83 -26.97
N PRO A 71 6.94 -15.72 -26.68
CA PRO A 71 6.39 -14.85 -27.72
C PRO A 71 7.51 -14.08 -28.44
N THR A 72 7.39 -13.90 -29.75
CA THR A 72 8.29 -13.05 -30.54
C THR A 72 8.02 -11.56 -30.31
N LYS A 73 9.05 -10.74 -30.56
CA LYS A 73 9.04 -9.31 -30.27
C LYS A 73 8.46 -8.50 -31.43
N GLU A 74 7.15 -8.24 -31.38
CA GLU A 74 6.51 -7.26 -32.25
C GLU A 74 7.13 -5.85 -32.06
N GLN A 75 7.21 -5.08 -33.15
CA GLN A 75 7.70 -3.70 -33.14
C GLN A 75 6.65 -2.76 -33.74
N GLY A 76 6.10 -1.88 -32.92
CA GLY A 76 5.18 -0.82 -33.34
C GLY A 76 5.03 0.24 -32.25
N LEU A 77 4.80 1.50 -32.66
CA LEU A 77 4.46 2.58 -31.73
C LEU A 77 2.93 2.72 -31.66
N PRO A 78 2.34 2.95 -30.47
CA PRO A 78 0.90 3.15 -30.34
C PRO A 78 0.46 4.53 -30.82
N LEU A 79 -0.72 4.61 -31.43
CA LEU A 79 -1.46 5.84 -31.70
C LEU A 79 -2.87 5.74 -31.09
N SER A 80 -3.37 6.87 -30.58
CA SER A 80 -4.47 6.92 -29.59
C SER A 80 -5.89 6.70 -30.13
N THR A 81 -6.08 5.99 -31.24
CA THR A 81 -7.38 5.79 -31.91
C THR A 81 -7.69 4.36 -32.39
N GLY A 82 -6.90 3.35 -31.98
CA GLY A 82 -7.39 1.97 -31.84
C GLY A 82 -7.48 1.05 -33.07
N ASP A 83 -7.33 1.54 -34.30
CA ASP A 83 -7.32 0.70 -35.52
C ASP A 83 -5.92 0.27 -35.96
N PHE A 84 -5.81 -0.96 -36.48
CA PHE A 84 -4.56 -1.57 -36.98
C PHE A 84 -4.55 -1.65 -38.51
N VAL A 85 -3.46 -1.22 -39.15
CA VAL A 85 -3.26 -1.32 -40.62
C VAL A 85 -1.93 -2.00 -40.91
N SER A 86 -1.97 -3.18 -41.52
CA SER A 86 -0.78 -3.88 -42.03
C SER A 86 -0.28 -3.25 -43.33
N VAL A 87 1.03 -3.06 -43.44
CA VAL A 87 1.70 -2.58 -44.67
C VAL A 87 2.77 -3.58 -45.09
N GLU A 88 2.56 -4.26 -46.22
CA GLU A 88 3.52 -5.18 -46.83
C GLU A 88 4.51 -4.40 -47.74
N PRO A 89 5.83 -4.67 -47.68
CA PRO A 89 6.82 -3.80 -48.33
C PRO A 89 7.02 -4.07 -49.83
N PRO A 90 6.99 -3.05 -50.70
CA PRO A 90 7.44 -3.16 -52.08
C PRO A 90 8.98 -3.24 -52.18
N LYS A 91 9.46 -3.75 -53.32
CA LYS A 91 10.86 -4.17 -53.53
C LYS A 91 11.81 -3.03 -53.91
N SER A 92 13.10 -3.29 -53.69
CA SER A 92 14.24 -2.39 -53.94
C SER A 92 14.31 -1.80 -55.35
N GLN A 93 14.65 -0.51 -55.43
CA GLN A 93 15.42 0.08 -56.53
C GLN A 93 16.11 1.38 -56.11
N VAL A 94 17.28 1.65 -56.69
CA VAL A 94 18.12 2.83 -56.44
C VAL A 94 18.58 3.38 -57.78
N PRO A 95 18.39 4.68 -58.05
CA PRO A 95 19.50 5.46 -58.59
C PRO A 95 19.67 6.87 -58.01
N GLN A 96 20.92 7.29 -58.04
CA GLN A 96 21.58 8.48 -57.50
C GLN A 96 21.25 9.86 -58.14
N ILE A 97 21.67 10.91 -57.41
CA ILE A 97 22.14 12.25 -57.85
C ILE A 97 21.12 13.21 -58.52
N ALA A 98 20.86 14.36 -57.86
CA ALA A 98 21.28 15.69 -58.33
C ALA A 98 20.86 16.83 -57.37
N TYR A 99 21.74 17.81 -57.15
CA TYR A 99 21.35 19.19 -56.83
C TYR A 99 21.50 20.04 -58.10
N PRO A 100 20.68 21.07 -58.29
CA PRO A 100 21.27 22.39 -58.43
C PRO A 100 20.53 23.47 -57.61
N SER A 101 21.15 24.65 -57.54
CA SER A 101 20.68 25.85 -56.86
C SER A 101 20.20 26.93 -57.84
N GLU A 102 19.84 28.09 -57.27
CA GLU A 102 19.64 29.42 -57.89
C GLU A 102 18.20 29.84 -58.26
N THR A 103 18.06 31.17 -58.28
CA THR A 103 16.85 32.01 -58.33
C THR A 103 16.81 32.71 -59.72
N PRO A 104 16.03 33.79 -60.05
CA PRO A 104 15.16 34.64 -59.22
C PRO A 104 13.86 35.20 -59.86
N SER A 105 13.17 36.06 -59.08
CA SER A 105 12.62 37.36 -59.49
C SER A 105 11.09 37.57 -59.51
N ALA A 106 10.73 38.86 -59.47
CA ALA A 106 9.45 39.53 -59.77
C ALA A 106 8.25 39.38 -58.79
N ALA A 107 8.04 40.44 -58.00
CA ALA A 107 6.70 40.91 -57.58
C ALA A 107 6.11 41.87 -58.66
N PRO A 108 4.81 42.18 -58.61
CA PRO A 108 4.34 43.44 -57.97
C PRO A 108 3.18 43.18 -56.97
N SER A 109 2.73 44.01 -56.02
CA SER A 109 2.83 45.46 -55.64
C SER A 109 1.44 46.15 -55.69
N ALA A 110 1.23 47.14 -54.81
CA ALA A 110 0.12 48.13 -54.75
C ALA A 110 -1.24 47.70 -54.13
N SER A 111 -2.06 48.56 -53.49
CA SER A 111 -1.83 49.87 -52.83
C SER A 111 -3.08 50.50 -52.16
N SER A 112 -2.95 51.12 -50.97
CA SER A 112 -3.74 52.29 -50.45
C SER A 112 -3.20 52.67 -49.04
N SER A 113 -2.84 53.91 -48.60
CA SER A 113 -3.39 55.29 -48.76
C SER A 113 -4.60 55.55 -47.84
N PHE A 114 -4.81 56.64 -47.04
CA PHE A 114 -4.25 58.01 -46.78
C PHE A 114 -4.69 58.44 -45.33
N GLU A 115 -4.27 59.50 -44.60
CA GLU A 115 -3.13 60.46 -44.46
C GLU A 115 -3.17 61.05 -43.00
N GLY A 116 -2.16 61.75 -42.42
CA GLY A 116 -2.03 63.24 -42.32
C GLY A 116 -2.66 63.88 -41.04
N PRO A 117 -2.20 65.04 -40.46
CA PRO A 117 -0.95 65.80 -40.64
C PRO A 117 -0.29 66.45 -39.36
N THR A 118 1.04 66.70 -39.42
CA THR A 118 1.86 67.83 -38.84
C THR A 118 1.87 68.33 -37.37
N ALA A 119 3.11 68.56 -36.87
CA ALA A 119 3.57 69.54 -35.84
C ALA A 119 3.23 69.26 -34.34
N THR A 120 3.98 69.72 -33.32
CA THR A 120 5.02 70.79 -33.21
C THR A 120 6.17 70.41 -32.23
N ARG A 121 7.34 71.05 -32.35
CA ARG A 121 8.56 70.85 -31.51
C ARG A 121 8.73 71.94 -30.42
N PRO A 122 8.98 71.61 -29.13
CA PRO A 122 9.37 72.59 -28.13
C PRO A 122 10.87 72.93 -28.19
N LYS A 123 11.24 74.12 -27.67
CA LYS A 123 12.61 74.64 -27.63
C LYS A 123 13.36 74.14 -26.39
N LEU A 124 14.67 74.02 -26.48
CA LEU A 124 15.58 74.20 -25.34
C LEU A 124 16.59 75.29 -25.71
N SER A 125 16.99 76.11 -24.74
CA SER A 125 17.75 77.35 -24.95
C SER A 125 19.25 77.09 -25.12
N GLU A 126 19.83 77.73 -26.14
CA GLU A 126 21.26 77.77 -26.41
C GLU A 126 21.84 79.04 -25.74
N GLU A 127 22.27 78.93 -24.48
CA GLU A 127 23.02 80.02 -23.83
C GLU A 127 24.49 79.95 -24.19
N ALA A 128 25.03 81.05 -24.71
CA ALA A 128 26.42 81.14 -25.11
C ALA A 128 27.33 81.26 -23.88
N PHE A 129 28.35 80.41 -23.81
CA PHE A 129 29.52 80.65 -22.96
C PHE A 129 30.78 80.64 -23.82
N GLU A 130 31.31 81.83 -24.09
CA GLU A 130 32.48 82.00 -24.95
C GLU A 130 33.70 81.29 -24.38
N LYS A 131 34.44 80.57 -25.24
CA LYS A 131 35.84 80.21 -25.00
C LYS A 131 36.66 80.47 -26.26
N PRO A 132 37.89 81.04 -26.16
CA PRO A 132 38.55 81.61 -27.32
C PRO A 132 38.96 80.58 -28.36
N ILE A 133 38.90 80.98 -29.64
CA ILE A 133 39.47 80.24 -30.76
C ILE A 133 41.00 80.27 -30.63
N ALA A 134 41.57 79.24 -29.99
CA ALA A 134 43.00 78.99 -30.02
C ALA A 134 43.40 78.51 -31.42
N GLN A 135 44.17 79.33 -32.13
CA GLN A 135 44.66 79.02 -33.47
C GLN A 135 45.49 77.71 -33.46
N PRO A 136 45.37 76.85 -34.49
CA PRO A 136 46.23 75.68 -34.62
C PRO A 136 47.66 76.14 -34.94
N ALA A 137 48.51 76.26 -33.92
CA ALA A 137 49.90 76.63 -34.09
C ALA A 137 50.60 75.70 -35.09
N GLU A 138 51.06 76.27 -36.20
CA GLU A 138 51.75 75.54 -37.26
C GLU A 138 52.98 74.85 -36.68
N LYS A 139 53.07 73.53 -36.89
CA LYS A 139 54.24 72.75 -36.48
C LYS A 139 55.23 72.78 -37.62
N PRO A 140 56.52 73.08 -37.36
CA PRO A 140 57.51 73.18 -38.42
C PRO A 140 57.59 71.87 -39.21
N PRO A 141 57.98 71.92 -40.51
CA PRO A 141 58.08 70.74 -41.34
C PRO A 141 59.10 69.77 -40.75
N LEU A 142 58.60 68.65 -40.20
CA LEU A 142 59.41 67.53 -39.73
C LEU A 142 60.16 66.92 -40.92
N SER A 143 61.36 66.41 -40.66
CA SER A 143 62.12 65.72 -41.70
C SER A 143 61.39 64.46 -42.18
N SER A 144 61.67 64.05 -43.42
CA SER A 144 61.09 62.85 -44.03
C SER A 144 61.38 61.57 -43.22
N GLU A 145 62.55 61.53 -42.55
CA GLU A 145 62.94 60.42 -41.68
C GLU A 145 62.14 60.41 -40.36
N GLU A 146 61.95 61.57 -39.72
CA GLU A 146 61.13 61.71 -38.52
C GLU A 146 59.66 61.35 -38.78
N GLU A 147 59.09 61.73 -39.93
CA GLU A 147 57.72 61.32 -40.24
C GLU A 147 57.62 59.81 -40.50
N VAL A 148 58.59 59.20 -41.21
CA VAL A 148 58.63 57.73 -41.37
C VAL A 148 58.82 57.02 -40.03
N ALA A 149 59.64 57.56 -39.12
CA ALA A 149 59.77 57.08 -37.75
C ALA A 149 58.44 57.19 -36.99
N ARG A 150 57.73 58.32 -37.10
CA ARG A 150 56.42 58.55 -36.47
C ARG A 150 55.34 57.62 -37.03
N ARG A 151 55.34 57.34 -38.33
CA ARG A 151 54.45 56.38 -39.00
C ARG A 151 54.77 54.92 -38.58
N LYS A 152 56.06 54.55 -38.45
CA LYS A 152 56.49 53.25 -37.89
C LYS A 152 56.14 53.10 -36.40
N ALA A 153 56.34 54.14 -35.60
CA ALA A 153 56.00 54.17 -34.18
C ALA A 153 54.49 54.04 -33.96
N ARG A 154 53.66 54.79 -34.70
CA ARG A 154 52.19 54.64 -34.68
C ARG A 154 51.75 53.22 -35.05
N ARG A 155 52.37 52.57 -36.04
CA ARG A 155 52.09 51.17 -36.42
C ARG A 155 52.54 50.14 -35.37
N ARG A 156 53.54 50.45 -34.53
CA ARG A 156 53.92 49.61 -33.38
C ARG A 156 52.96 49.84 -32.20
N LEU A 157 52.62 51.09 -31.92
CA LEU A 157 51.66 51.47 -30.88
C LEU A 157 50.27 50.88 -31.17
N SER A 158 49.76 50.98 -32.40
CA SER A 158 48.46 50.41 -32.77
C SER A 158 48.42 48.88 -32.67
N LYS A 159 49.54 48.20 -32.94
CA LYS A 159 49.68 46.76 -32.71
C LYS A 159 49.70 46.41 -31.22
N LEU A 160 50.41 47.17 -30.40
CA LEU A 160 50.42 46.99 -28.93
C LEU A 160 49.03 47.25 -28.32
N VAL A 161 48.33 48.30 -28.76
CA VAL A 161 46.95 48.58 -28.34
C VAL A 161 45.98 47.49 -28.79
N ALA A 162 46.11 46.96 -30.01
CA ALA A 162 45.30 45.84 -30.48
C ALA A 162 45.57 44.55 -29.66
N VAL A 163 46.83 44.23 -29.38
CA VAL A 163 47.19 43.08 -28.52
C VAL A 163 46.68 43.26 -27.09
N ALA A 164 46.79 44.45 -26.52
CA ALA A 164 46.25 44.76 -25.19
C ALA A 164 44.72 44.67 -25.15
N ALA A 165 44.02 45.18 -26.17
CA ALA A 165 42.57 45.09 -26.28
C ALA A 165 42.10 43.62 -26.42
N ILE A 166 42.79 42.82 -27.24
CA ILE A 166 42.53 41.37 -27.37
C ILE A 166 42.77 40.68 -26.02
N ALA A 167 43.88 40.93 -25.34
CA ALA A 167 44.17 40.34 -24.03
C ALA A 167 43.12 40.70 -22.97
N LEU A 168 42.63 41.95 -22.96
CA LEU A 168 41.53 42.39 -22.09
C LEU A 168 40.21 41.68 -22.43
N ILE A 169 39.88 41.53 -23.72
CA ILE A 169 38.66 40.83 -24.16
C ILE A 169 38.73 39.34 -23.80
N THR A 170 39.85 38.65 -24.10
CA THR A 170 40.04 37.24 -23.73
C THR A 170 40.04 37.06 -22.21
N GLY A 171 40.64 37.97 -21.45
CA GLY A 171 40.56 37.99 -19.99
C GLY A 171 39.13 38.17 -19.46
N ALA A 172 38.36 39.11 -20.02
CA ALA A 172 36.96 39.31 -19.66
C ALA A 172 36.09 38.10 -19.99
N VAL A 173 36.30 37.44 -21.15
CA VAL A 173 35.60 36.21 -21.53
C VAL A 173 35.99 35.04 -20.62
N ALA A 174 37.27 34.92 -20.24
CA ALA A 174 37.72 33.88 -19.31
C ALA A 174 37.16 34.08 -17.89
N VAL A 175 37.09 35.33 -17.41
CA VAL A 175 36.47 35.67 -16.10
C VAL A 175 34.96 35.47 -16.13
N ALA A 176 34.27 35.89 -17.19
CA ALA A 176 32.83 35.69 -17.34
C ALA A 176 32.46 34.21 -17.48
N GLY A 177 33.20 33.45 -18.30
CA GLY A 177 33.00 32.01 -18.47
C GLY A 177 33.35 31.21 -17.20
N GLY A 178 34.46 31.54 -16.53
CA GLY A 178 34.82 30.94 -15.26
C GLY A 178 33.82 31.25 -14.15
N GLY A 179 33.33 32.49 -14.08
CA GLY A 179 32.26 32.90 -13.15
C GLY A 179 30.92 32.21 -13.45
N TYR A 180 30.56 32.05 -14.73
CA TYR A 180 29.40 31.27 -15.14
C TYR A 180 29.52 29.81 -14.67
N LEU A 181 30.60 29.12 -15.04
CA LEU A 181 30.82 27.72 -14.67
C LEU A 181 30.88 27.50 -13.16
N TYR A 182 31.47 28.44 -12.41
CA TYR A 182 31.51 28.36 -10.95
C TYR A 182 30.12 28.56 -10.32
N HIS A 183 29.30 29.47 -10.85
CA HIS A 183 27.93 29.68 -10.37
C HIS A 183 27.00 28.52 -10.72
N ASP A 184 27.12 27.97 -11.93
CA ASP A 184 26.40 26.78 -12.40
C ASP A 184 26.75 25.56 -11.51
N TYR A 185 28.04 25.37 -11.21
CA TYR A 185 28.52 24.34 -10.27
C TYR A 185 28.04 24.55 -8.81
N GLN A 186 27.92 25.80 -8.35
CA GLN A 186 27.31 26.09 -7.04
C GLN A 186 25.81 25.73 -7.02
N GLN A 187 25.03 26.19 -8.02
CA GLN A 187 23.61 25.84 -8.15
C GLN A 187 23.40 24.32 -8.18
N TYR A 188 24.28 23.60 -8.88
CA TYR A 188 24.28 22.14 -8.95
C TYR A 188 24.51 21.48 -7.57
N GLN A 189 25.57 21.90 -6.87
CA GLN A 189 25.92 21.39 -5.54
C GLN A 189 24.85 21.70 -4.48
N ASP A 190 24.22 22.88 -4.52
CA ASP A 190 23.15 23.24 -3.59
C ASP A 190 21.84 22.51 -3.92
N GLY A 191 21.59 22.23 -5.21
CA GLY A 191 20.50 21.36 -5.65
C GLY A 191 20.60 19.93 -5.12
N ILE A 192 21.79 19.31 -5.19
CA ILE A 192 22.03 17.96 -4.63
C ILE A 192 21.83 17.93 -3.11
N LYS A 193 22.31 18.94 -2.38
CA LYS A 193 22.10 19.05 -0.93
C LYS A 193 20.61 19.14 -0.59
N SER A 194 19.88 20.01 -1.28
CA SER A 194 18.45 20.21 -1.01
C SER A 194 17.61 18.97 -1.38
N LEU A 195 17.97 18.23 -2.43
CA LEU A 195 17.38 16.92 -2.73
C LEU A 195 17.64 15.91 -1.61
N ASN A 196 18.89 15.82 -1.12
CA ASN A 196 19.26 14.96 0.00
C ASN A 196 18.50 15.35 1.30
N ASP A 197 18.41 16.65 1.62
CA ASP A 197 17.65 17.17 2.77
C ASP A 197 16.13 16.97 2.64
N THR A 198 15.61 16.84 1.42
CA THR A 198 14.22 16.44 1.16
C THR A 198 14.04 14.94 1.42
N LEU A 199 14.97 14.12 0.95
CA LEU A 199 14.94 12.66 1.14
C LEU A 199 15.18 12.23 2.59
N LYS A 200 15.79 13.08 3.43
CA LYS A 200 15.86 12.85 4.89
C LYS A 200 14.48 12.88 5.55
N LEU A 201 13.62 13.85 5.20
CA LEU A 201 12.23 13.89 5.69
C LEU A 201 11.47 12.62 5.30
N VAL A 202 11.72 12.11 4.09
CA VAL A 202 11.15 10.84 3.63
C VAL A 202 11.69 9.66 4.45
N ALA A 203 13.00 9.57 4.65
CA ALA A 203 13.64 8.52 5.44
C ALA A 203 13.22 8.52 6.93
N GLU A 204 12.83 9.68 7.48
CA GLU A 204 12.22 9.78 8.81
C GLU A 204 10.83 9.12 8.92
N THR A 205 10.19 8.77 7.80
CA THR A 205 8.93 8.02 7.78
C THR A 205 9.11 6.51 7.55
N ASP A 206 10.28 6.07 7.09
CA ASP A 206 10.49 4.68 6.63
C ASP A 206 10.31 3.63 7.74
N GLU A 207 10.60 3.94 9.01
CA GLU A 207 10.38 2.98 10.11
C GLU A 207 8.88 2.80 10.46
N ALA A 208 8.07 3.85 10.29
CA ALA A 208 6.62 3.76 10.45
C ALA A 208 5.95 3.10 9.23
N ILE A 209 6.43 3.39 8.02
CA ILE A 209 6.04 2.67 6.79
C ILE A 209 6.45 1.18 6.88
N LYS A 210 7.57 0.86 7.53
CA LYS A 210 7.94 -0.54 7.84
C LYS A 210 6.98 -1.17 8.86
N GLY A 211 6.58 -0.44 9.90
CA GLY A 211 5.54 -0.91 10.83
C GLY A 211 4.19 -1.15 10.14
N LEU A 212 3.85 -0.33 9.14
CA LEU A 212 2.68 -0.49 8.29
C LEU A 212 2.80 -1.70 7.35
N ASP A 213 3.96 -1.91 6.74
CA ASP A 213 4.29 -3.11 5.94
C ASP A 213 4.19 -4.39 6.77
N ASP A 214 4.70 -4.39 8.01
CA ASP A 214 4.65 -5.52 8.94
C ASP A 214 3.20 -5.77 9.43
N PHE A 215 2.40 -4.71 9.63
CA PHE A 215 0.98 -4.80 10.00
C PHE A 215 0.10 -5.34 8.87
N VAL A 216 0.22 -4.80 7.65
CA VAL A 216 -0.54 -5.23 6.46
C VAL A 216 -0.19 -6.68 6.09
N ALA A 217 0.98 -7.20 6.46
CA ALA A 217 1.36 -8.58 6.23
C ALA A 217 0.70 -9.62 7.18
N ASP A 218 0.28 -9.21 8.38
CA ASP A 218 -0.50 -10.04 9.32
C ASP A 218 -1.31 -9.16 10.31
N PRO A 219 -2.48 -8.63 9.89
CA PRO A 219 -3.28 -7.72 10.70
C PRO A 219 -3.79 -8.33 12.02
N PHE A 220 -3.79 -9.66 12.16
CA PHE A 220 -4.30 -10.36 13.35
C PHE A 220 -3.21 -11.10 14.16
N ALA A 221 -1.93 -10.88 13.85
CA ALA A 221 -0.80 -11.40 14.63
C ALA A 221 -0.81 -10.97 16.10
N ALA A 222 -0.07 -11.73 16.91
CA ALA A 222 0.16 -11.45 18.32
C ALA A 222 0.92 -10.12 18.50
N GLY A 223 0.18 -9.05 18.81
CA GLY A 223 0.69 -7.69 18.98
C GLY A 223 0.12 -6.67 18.00
N SER A 224 -0.50 -7.10 16.89
CA SER A 224 -1.01 -6.18 15.86
C SER A 224 -2.03 -5.17 16.39
N ARG A 225 -2.86 -5.53 17.39
CA ARG A 225 -3.82 -4.59 18.03
C ARG A 225 -3.17 -3.49 18.87
N ALA A 226 -1.92 -3.67 19.30
CA ALA A 226 -1.13 -2.59 19.88
C ALA A 226 -0.50 -1.74 18.76
N ALA A 227 0.13 -2.39 17.77
CA ALA A 227 0.73 -1.74 16.61
C ALA A 227 -0.28 -0.86 15.83
N CYS A 228 -1.55 -1.29 15.70
CA CYS A 228 -2.65 -0.51 15.16
C CYS A 228 -2.76 0.88 15.82
N LYS A 229 -2.67 0.94 17.16
CA LYS A 229 -2.82 2.17 17.94
C LYS A 229 -1.57 3.05 17.85
N ASP A 230 -0.39 2.45 17.84
CA ASP A 230 0.88 3.16 17.66
C ASP A 230 1.00 3.73 16.22
N LEU A 231 0.55 2.98 15.22
CA LEU A 231 0.44 3.43 13.82
C LEU A 231 -0.60 4.55 13.67
N LYS A 232 -1.85 4.36 14.13
CA LYS A 232 -2.89 5.42 14.15
C LYS A 232 -2.41 6.70 14.85
N SER A 233 -1.54 6.58 15.86
CA SER A 233 -0.96 7.74 16.59
C SER A 233 0.19 8.45 15.84
N SER A 234 0.87 7.77 14.90
CA SER A 234 2.00 8.34 14.15
C SER A 234 1.63 8.90 12.77
N LEU A 235 0.46 8.53 12.22
CA LEU A 235 -0.05 9.05 10.94
C LEU A 235 0.09 10.58 10.78
N PRO A 236 -0.29 11.44 11.76
CA PRO A 236 -0.18 12.89 11.57
C PRO A 236 1.26 13.40 11.40
N GLU A 237 2.25 12.76 12.03
CA GLU A 237 3.67 13.11 11.87
C GLU A 237 4.19 12.64 10.50
N ILE A 238 3.71 11.49 10.02
CA ILE A 238 4.06 10.95 8.69
C ILE A 238 3.47 11.85 7.59
N GLU A 239 2.20 12.20 7.68
CA GLU A 239 1.50 13.11 6.78
C GLU A 239 2.21 14.48 6.72
N GLU A 240 2.57 15.07 7.86
CA GLU A 240 3.29 16.34 7.89
C GLU A 240 4.66 16.23 7.20
N LYS A 241 5.43 15.18 7.49
CA LYS A 241 6.77 14.97 6.90
C LYS A 241 6.71 14.74 5.40
N LEU A 242 5.75 13.94 4.91
CA LEU A 242 5.58 13.72 3.48
C LEU A 242 5.07 14.97 2.75
N ALA A 243 4.19 15.77 3.38
CA ALA A 243 3.77 17.07 2.84
C ALA A 243 4.93 18.08 2.75
N GLN A 244 5.75 18.20 3.81
CA GLN A 244 6.96 19.02 3.80
C GLN A 244 7.99 18.53 2.75
N ALA A 245 8.08 17.22 2.53
CA ALA A 245 8.95 16.66 1.51
C ALA A 245 8.43 16.95 0.09
N ASP A 246 7.12 16.82 -0.14
CA ASP A 246 6.47 17.05 -1.44
C ASP A 246 6.62 18.52 -1.89
N GLU A 247 6.42 19.48 -1.00
CA GLU A 247 6.64 20.92 -1.30
C GLU A 247 8.08 21.16 -1.78
N ARG A 248 9.08 20.63 -1.05
CA ARG A 248 10.50 20.78 -1.40
C ARG A 248 10.84 20.06 -2.72
N ALA A 249 10.35 18.84 -2.92
CA ALA A 249 10.58 18.07 -4.13
C ALA A 249 9.98 18.77 -5.38
N ARG A 250 8.78 19.34 -5.27
CA ARG A 250 8.16 20.14 -6.34
C ARG A 250 8.96 21.42 -6.60
N ALA A 251 9.36 22.15 -5.56
CA ALA A 251 10.20 23.35 -5.71
C ALA A 251 11.55 23.05 -6.39
N LEU A 252 12.17 21.90 -6.10
CA LEU A 252 13.37 21.42 -6.77
C LEU A 252 13.12 21.06 -8.24
N SER A 253 12.00 20.40 -8.56
CA SER A 253 11.67 20.04 -9.95
C SER A 253 11.53 21.25 -10.90
N VAL A 254 11.21 22.43 -10.35
CA VAL A 254 11.07 23.69 -11.09
C VAL A 254 12.38 24.51 -11.11
N SER A 255 13.17 24.47 -10.04
CA SER A 255 14.37 25.32 -9.88
C SER A 255 15.64 24.71 -10.45
N LEU A 256 15.77 23.38 -10.45
CA LEU A 256 16.88 22.68 -11.10
C LEU A 256 16.85 22.93 -12.60
N ARG A 257 18.03 23.09 -13.22
CA ARG A 257 18.17 23.38 -14.65
C ARG A 257 18.62 22.16 -15.45
N GLU A 258 19.54 21.39 -14.87
CA GLU A 258 20.11 20.16 -15.43
C GLU A 258 19.06 19.04 -15.61
N SER A 259 19.22 18.27 -16.68
CA SER A 259 18.35 17.17 -17.09
C SER A 259 18.24 16.05 -16.04
N GLN A 260 19.37 15.48 -15.61
CA GLN A 260 19.39 14.39 -14.63
C GLN A 260 18.94 14.84 -13.24
N GLY A 261 19.30 16.06 -12.83
CA GLY A 261 18.84 16.65 -11.56
C GLY A 261 17.31 16.84 -11.53
N LYS A 262 16.71 17.31 -12.64
CA LYS A 262 15.25 17.36 -12.77
C LYS A 262 14.62 15.98 -12.71
N GLU A 263 15.18 14.99 -13.39
CA GLU A 263 14.66 13.62 -13.36
C GLU A 263 14.70 13.05 -11.93
N ALA A 264 15.79 13.23 -11.21
CA ALA A 264 15.90 12.84 -9.80
C ALA A 264 14.89 13.57 -8.89
N ALA A 265 14.62 14.86 -9.11
CA ALA A 265 13.59 15.59 -8.39
C ALA A 265 12.15 15.15 -8.76
N HIS A 266 11.90 14.80 -10.02
CA HIS A 266 10.62 14.21 -10.43
C HIS A 266 10.42 12.81 -9.82
N GLN A 267 11.48 11.99 -9.73
CA GLN A 267 11.43 10.71 -9.03
C GLN A 267 11.23 10.89 -7.52
N ALA A 268 11.77 11.95 -6.92
CA ALA A 268 11.47 12.29 -5.52
C ALA A 268 9.98 12.63 -5.33
N VAL A 269 9.37 13.45 -6.20
CA VAL A 269 7.91 13.69 -6.18
C VAL A 269 7.14 12.38 -6.39
N ALA A 270 7.59 11.50 -7.28
CA ALA A 270 6.94 10.20 -7.51
C ALA A 270 7.00 9.28 -6.29
N THR A 271 8.15 9.18 -5.61
CA THR A 271 8.29 8.32 -4.42
C THR A 271 7.53 8.86 -3.22
N ILE A 272 7.45 10.19 -3.06
CA ILE A 272 6.64 10.83 -2.01
C ILE A 272 5.16 10.63 -2.28
N SER A 273 4.71 10.81 -3.54
CA SER A 273 3.32 10.54 -3.92
C SER A 273 2.94 9.07 -3.70
N ALA A 274 3.85 8.12 -3.98
CA ALA A 274 3.63 6.71 -3.71
C ALA A 274 3.63 6.40 -2.19
N ARG A 275 4.47 7.04 -1.39
CA ARG A 275 4.44 6.93 0.08
C ARG A 275 3.16 7.51 0.69
N ASN A 276 2.64 8.63 0.17
CA ASN A 276 1.31 9.11 0.56
C ASN A 276 0.24 8.04 0.30
N THR A 277 0.22 7.43 -0.89
CA THR A 277 -0.72 6.34 -1.18
C THR A 277 -0.53 5.12 -0.29
N LEU A 278 0.70 4.75 0.10
CA LEU A 278 0.92 3.70 1.11
C LEU A 278 0.23 4.04 2.44
N VAL A 279 0.42 5.27 2.93
CA VAL A 279 -0.18 5.75 4.18
C VAL A 279 -1.71 5.79 4.08
N ASP A 280 -2.27 6.36 3.01
CA ASP A 280 -3.71 6.45 2.76
C ASP A 280 -4.40 5.08 2.77
N GLN A 281 -3.84 4.11 2.01
CA GLN A 281 -4.43 2.78 1.85
C GLN A 281 -4.19 1.91 3.08
N GLY A 282 -2.99 1.97 3.66
CA GLY A 282 -2.65 1.27 4.90
C GLY A 282 -3.51 1.74 6.08
N TYR A 283 -3.91 3.02 6.11
CA TYR A 283 -4.87 3.52 7.10
C TYR A 283 -6.27 2.90 6.95
N GLN A 284 -6.76 2.63 5.73
CA GLN A 284 -8.04 1.94 5.54
C GLN A 284 -7.98 0.51 6.10
N ILE A 285 -6.88 -0.21 5.83
CA ILE A 285 -6.63 -1.57 6.35
C ILE A 285 -6.56 -1.54 7.88
N ILE A 286 -5.85 -0.57 8.45
CA ILE A 286 -5.76 -0.33 9.90
C ILE A 286 -7.13 -0.06 10.52
N ASP A 287 -8.01 0.71 9.89
CA ASP A 287 -9.33 1.00 10.45
C ASP A 287 -10.28 -0.20 10.37
N ALA A 288 -10.30 -0.92 9.25
CA ALA A 288 -11.05 -2.16 9.11
C ALA A 288 -10.60 -3.20 10.16
N ALA A 289 -9.29 -3.31 10.41
CA ALA A 289 -8.74 -4.20 11.42
C ALA A 289 -9.11 -3.76 12.86
N ASP A 290 -9.10 -2.45 13.14
CA ASP A 290 -9.50 -1.90 14.45
C ASP A 290 -10.96 -2.24 14.77
N ARG A 291 -11.86 -2.11 13.78
CA ARG A 291 -13.27 -2.57 13.85
C ARG A 291 -13.38 -4.09 14.01
N ALA A 292 -12.57 -4.86 13.28
CA ALA A 292 -12.59 -6.31 13.32
C ALA A 292 -12.16 -6.89 14.69
N TYR A 293 -11.20 -6.28 15.41
CA TYR A 293 -10.74 -6.84 16.69
C TYR A 293 -11.85 -6.98 17.74
N ASP A 294 -12.69 -5.96 17.90
CA ASP A 294 -13.74 -5.96 18.92
C ASP A 294 -14.83 -7.01 18.56
N ALA A 295 -15.14 -7.17 17.27
CA ALA A 295 -16.00 -8.24 16.79
C ALA A 295 -15.38 -9.64 16.98
N ILE A 296 -14.07 -9.80 16.78
CA ILE A 296 -13.33 -11.06 16.97
C ILE A 296 -13.29 -11.46 18.45
N ASP A 297 -13.00 -10.51 19.36
CA ASP A 297 -13.07 -10.76 20.80
C ASP A 297 -14.46 -11.26 21.21
N GLN A 298 -15.51 -10.60 20.69
CA GLN A 298 -16.88 -10.94 21.00
C GLN A 298 -17.33 -12.29 20.40
N ALA A 299 -16.87 -12.64 19.20
CA ALA A 299 -17.11 -13.96 18.60
C ALA A 299 -16.43 -15.09 19.41
N ARG A 300 -15.22 -14.84 19.94
CA ARG A 300 -14.53 -15.77 20.84
C ARG A 300 -15.25 -15.91 22.18
N LYS A 301 -15.72 -14.81 22.77
CA LYS A 301 -16.61 -14.85 23.96
C LYS A 301 -17.86 -15.70 23.68
N ALA A 302 -18.53 -15.46 22.56
CA ALA A 302 -19.73 -16.20 22.16
C ALA A 302 -19.46 -17.71 22.04
N TRP A 303 -18.29 -18.09 21.51
CA TRP A 303 -17.84 -19.48 21.41
C TRP A 303 -17.52 -20.13 22.76
N ASP A 304 -16.83 -19.44 23.67
CA ASP A 304 -16.57 -19.96 25.02
C ASP A 304 -17.89 -20.19 25.80
N VAL A 305 -18.84 -19.27 25.67
CA VAL A 305 -20.20 -19.41 26.24
C VAL A 305 -20.95 -20.56 25.57
N LEU A 306 -20.86 -20.70 24.24
CA LEU A 306 -21.47 -21.80 23.49
C LEU A 306 -20.96 -23.17 23.98
N LEU A 307 -19.65 -23.33 24.15
CA LEU A 307 -19.04 -24.56 24.68
C LEU A 307 -19.49 -24.84 26.13
N SER A 308 -19.73 -23.81 26.93
CA SER A 308 -20.28 -23.92 28.28
C SER A 308 -21.74 -24.39 28.26
N ALA A 309 -22.59 -23.79 27.42
CA ALA A 309 -23.97 -24.21 27.21
C ALA A 309 -24.05 -25.70 26.82
N ASP A 310 -23.15 -26.11 25.92
CA ASP A 310 -23.03 -27.48 25.44
C ASP A 310 -22.54 -28.46 26.52
N ALA A 311 -21.73 -28.01 27.50
CA ALA A 311 -21.35 -28.79 28.67
C ALA A 311 -22.54 -28.99 29.63
N LEU A 312 -23.32 -27.94 29.89
CA LEU A 312 -24.51 -27.99 30.74
C LEU A 312 -25.60 -28.92 30.18
N ALA A 313 -25.77 -28.94 28.84
CA ALA A 313 -26.65 -29.90 28.17
C ALA A 313 -26.22 -31.37 28.37
N ARG A 314 -24.89 -31.62 28.44
CA ARG A 314 -24.35 -32.96 28.75
C ARG A 314 -24.57 -33.29 30.23
N GLU A 315 -24.40 -32.34 31.16
CA GLU A 315 -24.68 -32.55 32.59
C GLU A 315 -26.14 -32.92 32.85
N SER A 316 -27.11 -32.25 32.21
CA SER A 316 -28.53 -32.65 32.22
C SER A 316 -28.72 -34.09 31.70
N SER A 317 -28.16 -34.39 30.53
CA SER A 317 -28.26 -35.71 29.88
C SER A 317 -27.65 -36.86 30.69
N GLU A 318 -26.63 -36.59 31.51
CA GLU A 318 -26.05 -37.56 32.45
C GLU A 318 -26.98 -37.86 33.64
N LEU A 319 -27.67 -36.84 34.18
CA LEU A 319 -28.50 -36.97 35.38
C LEU A 319 -29.74 -37.87 35.15
N VAL A 320 -30.41 -37.76 34.01
CA VAL A 320 -31.65 -38.52 33.71
C VAL A 320 -31.41 -40.04 33.61
N LYS A 321 -30.16 -40.49 33.42
CA LYS A 321 -29.79 -41.90 33.30
C LYS A 321 -30.22 -42.75 34.50
N ASP A 322 -30.10 -42.20 35.69
CA ASP A 322 -30.66 -42.76 36.93
C ASP A 322 -31.94 -41.98 37.26
N THR A 323 -33.05 -42.39 36.65
CA THR A 323 -34.32 -41.65 36.62
C THR A 323 -35.05 -41.62 37.97
N THR A 324 -34.56 -40.84 38.93
CA THR A 324 -35.26 -40.48 40.18
C THR A 324 -35.89 -39.08 40.07
N PRO A 325 -36.93 -38.74 40.87
CA PRO A 325 -37.52 -37.40 40.86
C PRO A 325 -36.51 -36.28 41.13
N GLU A 326 -35.52 -36.54 41.99
CA GLU A 326 -34.46 -35.60 42.36
C GLU A 326 -33.47 -35.37 41.20
N ASN A 327 -33.07 -36.45 40.53
CA ASN A 327 -32.18 -36.37 39.36
C ASN A 327 -32.86 -35.72 38.16
N VAL A 328 -34.16 -35.96 37.97
CA VAL A 328 -34.99 -35.31 36.94
C VAL A 328 -35.11 -33.80 37.22
N GLN A 329 -35.36 -33.40 38.47
CA GLN A 329 -35.35 -31.97 38.84
C GLN A 329 -33.97 -31.31 38.64
N ALA A 330 -32.88 -32.04 38.93
CA ALA A 330 -31.52 -31.56 38.68
C ALA A 330 -31.20 -31.46 37.17
N SER A 331 -31.70 -32.39 36.35
CA SER A 331 -31.62 -32.31 34.89
C SER A 331 -32.36 -31.08 34.37
N MET A 332 -33.60 -30.85 34.80
CA MET A 332 -34.37 -29.67 34.40
C MET A 332 -33.65 -28.36 34.78
N ALA A 333 -33.04 -28.28 35.96
CA ALA A 333 -32.22 -27.13 36.33
C ALA A 333 -31.05 -26.94 35.35
N LYS A 334 -30.31 -28.01 35.03
CA LYS A 334 -29.17 -27.98 34.10
C LYS A 334 -29.54 -27.69 32.65
N ALA A 335 -30.70 -28.15 32.20
CA ALA A 335 -31.24 -27.82 30.88
C ALA A 335 -31.64 -26.34 30.78
N ASN A 336 -32.16 -25.74 31.86
CA ASN A 336 -32.42 -24.29 31.90
C ASN A 336 -31.12 -23.47 31.99
N GLU A 337 -30.14 -23.84 32.83
CA GLU A 337 -28.80 -23.23 32.83
C GLU A 337 -28.16 -23.27 31.43
N SER A 338 -28.35 -24.38 30.70
CA SER A 338 -27.88 -24.54 29.33
C SER A 338 -28.62 -23.63 28.34
N LEU A 339 -29.95 -23.51 28.42
CA LEU A 339 -30.73 -22.60 27.58
C LEU A 339 -30.36 -21.13 27.80
N GLU A 340 -30.17 -20.69 29.05
CA GLU A 340 -29.70 -19.34 29.37
C GLU A 340 -28.31 -19.06 28.77
N ALA A 341 -27.39 -20.03 28.85
CA ALA A 341 -26.07 -19.91 28.23
C ALA A 341 -26.14 -19.91 26.69
N PHE A 342 -27.04 -20.69 26.07
CA PHE A 342 -27.28 -20.61 24.62
C PHE A 342 -27.82 -19.22 24.20
N GLU A 343 -28.60 -18.55 25.05
CA GLU A 343 -29.09 -17.18 24.80
C GLU A 343 -28.01 -16.11 25.00
N GLU A 344 -27.10 -16.26 25.96
CA GLU A 344 -25.92 -15.39 26.05
C GLU A 344 -24.99 -15.59 24.83
N ALA A 345 -24.80 -16.83 24.33
CA ALA A 345 -24.03 -17.10 23.13
C ALA A 345 -24.68 -16.46 21.88
N GLU A 346 -25.99 -16.64 21.71
CA GLU A 346 -26.79 -16.04 20.62
C GLU A 346 -26.71 -14.50 20.62
N ALA A 347 -26.89 -13.88 21.80
CA ALA A 347 -26.73 -12.44 21.97
C ALA A 347 -25.28 -11.97 21.71
N SER A 348 -24.28 -12.77 22.11
CA SER A 348 -22.87 -12.42 21.90
C SER A 348 -22.48 -12.48 20.41
N PHE A 349 -22.94 -13.48 19.65
CA PHE A 349 -22.77 -13.51 18.19
C PHE A 349 -23.51 -12.35 17.50
N ALA A 350 -24.70 -11.98 17.97
CA ALA A 350 -25.43 -10.82 17.45
C ALA A 350 -24.69 -9.50 17.71
N GLU A 351 -24.05 -9.35 18.88
CA GLU A 351 -23.19 -8.18 19.18
C GLU A 351 -21.96 -8.16 18.25
N SER A 352 -21.30 -9.29 18.02
CA SER A 352 -20.18 -9.39 17.05
C SER A 352 -20.61 -9.00 15.62
N SER A 353 -21.76 -9.49 15.16
CA SER A 353 -22.36 -9.10 13.87
C SER A 353 -22.72 -7.60 13.83
N SER A 354 -23.13 -7.00 14.95
CA SER A 354 -23.39 -5.54 15.02
C SER A 354 -22.12 -4.68 14.93
N LEU A 355 -20.99 -5.20 15.40
CA LEU A 355 -19.67 -4.56 15.31
C LEU A 355 -19.06 -4.73 13.92
N TYR A 356 -19.30 -5.86 13.24
CA TYR A 356 -18.84 -6.12 11.88
C TYR A 356 -19.97 -6.68 10.98
N PRO A 357 -20.85 -5.82 10.41
CA PRO A 357 -22.07 -6.25 9.71
C PRO A 357 -21.88 -7.06 8.41
N ALA A 358 -20.64 -7.23 7.95
CA ALA A 358 -20.30 -8.11 6.83
C ALA A 358 -19.99 -9.57 7.26
N ALA A 359 -19.83 -9.83 8.56
CA ALA A 359 -19.51 -11.15 9.10
C ALA A 359 -20.77 -12.03 9.24
N ASP A 360 -20.75 -13.20 8.59
CA ASP A 360 -21.87 -14.15 8.61
C ASP A 360 -21.74 -15.20 9.73
N PHE A 361 -22.54 -15.02 10.79
CA PHE A 361 -22.64 -15.97 11.90
C PHE A 361 -23.84 -16.94 11.79
N ALA A 362 -24.55 -16.97 10.66
CA ALA A 362 -25.79 -17.75 10.51
C ALA A 362 -25.62 -19.24 10.86
N ALA A 363 -24.47 -19.85 10.53
CA ALA A 363 -24.17 -21.24 10.89
C ALA A 363 -24.16 -21.49 12.41
N PHE A 364 -23.65 -20.54 13.21
CA PHE A 364 -23.65 -20.61 14.67
C PHE A 364 -25.08 -20.43 15.21
N SER A 365 -25.83 -19.46 14.70
CA SER A 365 -27.24 -19.27 15.07
C SER A 365 -28.11 -20.49 14.72
N ASP A 366 -27.91 -21.10 13.56
CA ASP A 366 -28.59 -22.33 13.14
C ASP A 366 -28.25 -23.51 14.07
N TYR A 367 -26.99 -23.65 14.49
CA TYR A 367 -26.60 -24.66 15.47
C TYR A 367 -27.26 -24.41 16.84
N ILE A 368 -27.18 -23.19 17.36
CA ILE A 368 -27.76 -22.78 18.65
C ILE A 368 -29.27 -23.03 18.67
N ALA A 369 -30.00 -22.57 17.66
CA ALA A 369 -31.44 -22.75 17.56
C ALA A 369 -31.84 -24.24 17.64
N LYS A 370 -31.07 -25.13 16.98
CA LYS A 370 -31.33 -26.57 16.99
C LYS A 370 -31.00 -27.24 18.33
N ARG A 371 -29.97 -26.77 19.05
CA ARG A 371 -29.66 -27.23 20.42
C ARG A 371 -30.72 -26.73 21.44
N LYS A 372 -31.23 -25.51 21.29
CA LYS A 372 -32.36 -24.98 22.08
C LYS A 372 -33.65 -25.79 21.84
N GLU A 373 -33.93 -26.16 20.59
CA GLU A 373 -35.06 -27.05 20.23
C GLU A 373 -34.94 -28.42 20.91
N ALA A 374 -33.76 -29.05 20.86
CA ALA A 374 -33.49 -30.31 21.54
C ALA A 374 -33.72 -30.19 23.07
N LEU A 375 -33.16 -29.16 23.72
CA LEU A 375 -33.35 -28.96 25.17
C LEU A 375 -34.82 -28.70 25.56
N GLY A 376 -35.61 -28.05 24.70
CA GLY A 376 -37.06 -27.95 24.89
C GLY A 376 -37.75 -29.33 24.95
N HIS A 377 -37.31 -30.28 24.12
CA HIS A 377 -37.79 -31.66 24.18
C HIS A 377 -37.24 -32.44 25.39
N ALA A 378 -36.02 -32.17 25.86
CA ALA A 378 -35.51 -32.75 27.11
C ALA A 378 -36.35 -32.32 28.32
N LEU A 379 -36.64 -31.02 28.44
CA LEU A 379 -37.49 -30.48 29.51
C LEU A 379 -38.90 -31.08 29.49
N ALA A 380 -39.53 -31.17 28.32
CA ALA A 380 -40.87 -31.78 28.18
C ALA A 380 -40.87 -33.29 28.51
N SER A 381 -39.77 -33.99 28.24
CA SER A 381 -39.56 -35.39 28.63
C SER A 381 -39.45 -35.54 30.16
N ASP A 382 -38.65 -34.70 30.81
CA ASP A 382 -38.49 -34.66 32.26
C ASP A 382 -39.81 -34.29 32.98
N GLU A 383 -40.58 -33.33 32.47
CA GLU A 383 -41.92 -33.00 32.98
C GLU A 383 -42.89 -34.19 32.86
N ALA A 384 -42.91 -34.87 31.71
CA ALA A 384 -43.75 -36.06 31.52
C ALA A 384 -43.35 -37.21 32.46
N ILE A 385 -42.05 -37.40 32.74
CA ILE A 385 -41.55 -38.36 33.73
C ILE A 385 -42.08 -38.02 35.14
N LEU A 386 -42.05 -36.75 35.55
CA LEU A 386 -42.59 -36.30 36.85
C LEU A 386 -44.12 -36.46 36.92
N ALA A 387 -44.84 -36.18 35.82
CA ALA A 387 -46.28 -36.44 35.67
C ALA A 387 -46.62 -37.94 35.62
N LYS A 388 -45.63 -38.80 35.38
CA LYS A 388 -45.72 -40.26 35.17
C LYS A 388 -46.40 -40.65 33.86
N ASP A 389 -46.48 -39.72 32.90
CA ASP A 389 -46.87 -40.00 31.52
C ASP A 389 -45.66 -40.58 30.77
N LYS A 390 -45.75 -41.87 30.45
CA LYS A 390 -44.67 -42.62 29.80
C LYS A 390 -44.72 -42.51 28.28
N ASP A 391 -45.89 -42.19 27.73
CA ASP A 391 -46.10 -42.16 26.30
C ASP A 391 -45.62 -40.79 25.78
N ALA A 392 -46.03 -39.70 26.44
CA ALA A 392 -45.48 -38.36 26.19
C ALA A 392 -43.96 -38.27 26.45
N ALA A 393 -43.46 -38.89 27.54
CA ALA A 393 -42.01 -38.95 27.79
C ALA A 393 -41.27 -39.73 26.69
N THR A 394 -41.88 -40.75 26.07
CA THR A 394 -41.25 -41.47 24.96
C THR A 394 -41.23 -40.61 23.70
N GLU A 395 -42.35 -39.95 23.36
CA GLU A 395 -42.46 -39.04 22.21
C GLU A 395 -41.46 -37.87 22.30
N HIS A 396 -41.32 -37.25 23.48
CA HIS A 396 -40.36 -36.17 23.70
C HIS A 396 -38.89 -36.64 23.68
N ASN A 397 -38.59 -37.86 24.15
CA ASN A 397 -37.24 -38.42 23.99
C ASN A 397 -36.91 -38.71 22.51
N ASP A 398 -37.86 -39.22 21.72
CA ASP A 398 -37.64 -39.45 20.29
C ASP A 398 -37.48 -38.12 19.52
N ALA A 399 -38.23 -37.08 19.90
CA ALA A 399 -38.07 -35.72 19.37
C ALA A 399 -36.72 -35.08 19.75
N TYR A 400 -36.28 -35.24 21.01
CA TYR A 400 -34.93 -34.84 21.46
C TYR A 400 -33.85 -35.48 20.58
N ASN A 401 -33.92 -36.80 20.38
CA ASN A 401 -32.94 -37.54 19.59
C ASN A 401 -32.89 -37.09 18.11
N ALA A 402 -34.04 -36.72 17.53
CA ALA A 402 -34.09 -36.16 16.18
C ALA A 402 -33.47 -34.75 16.12
N ALA A 403 -33.81 -33.87 17.07
CA ALA A 403 -33.29 -32.52 17.12
C ALA A 403 -31.77 -32.48 17.39
N ASP A 404 -31.27 -33.31 18.31
CA ASP A 404 -29.83 -33.43 18.59
C ASP A 404 -29.05 -33.99 17.39
N ALA A 405 -29.62 -34.96 16.65
CA ALA A 405 -29.01 -35.46 15.43
C ALA A 405 -28.89 -34.37 14.34
N GLU A 406 -29.91 -33.55 14.14
CA GLU A 406 -29.84 -32.39 13.22
C GLU A 406 -28.82 -31.35 13.71
N ALA A 407 -28.72 -31.10 15.02
CA ALA A 407 -27.71 -30.20 15.58
C ALA A 407 -26.29 -30.76 15.38
N ALA A 408 -26.10 -32.07 15.52
CA ALA A 408 -24.83 -32.74 15.27
C ALA A 408 -24.43 -32.79 13.79
N GLU A 409 -25.38 -32.73 12.85
CA GLU A 409 -25.08 -32.48 11.43
C GLU A 409 -24.70 -31.01 11.20
N ARG A 410 -25.43 -30.05 11.79
CA ARG A 410 -25.13 -28.60 11.71
C ARG A 410 -23.74 -28.26 12.26
N ALA A 411 -23.34 -28.90 13.37
CA ALA A 411 -22.02 -28.72 13.99
C ALA A 411 -20.84 -29.00 13.04
N LYS A 412 -21.01 -29.83 12.00
CA LYS A 412 -19.97 -30.15 11.01
C LYS A 412 -19.72 -29.02 10.00
N GLY A 413 -20.60 -28.03 9.95
CA GLY A 413 -20.47 -26.84 9.11
C GLY A 413 -19.93 -25.61 9.85
N LEU A 414 -19.63 -25.73 11.15
CA LEU A 414 -19.06 -24.64 11.93
C LEU A 414 -17.55 -24.48 11.61
N PRO A 415 -17.03 -23.25 11.49
CA PRO A 415 -15.60 -22.99 11.42
C PRO A 415 -14.82 -23.49 12.65
N ASP A 416 -13.59 -23.97 12.45
CA ASP A 416 -12.67 -24.37 13.53
C ASP A 416 -12.22 -23.18 14.41
N ASP A 417 -12.25 -21.95 13.87
CA ASP A 417 -11.96 -20.70 14.56
C ASP A 417 -13.22 -19.80 14.52
N PRO A 418 -13.84 -19.46 15.66
CA PRO A 418 -15.04 -18.61 15.68
C PRO A 418 -14.77 -17.19 15.17
N SER A 419 -13.50 -16.80 15.02
CA SER A 419 -13.08 -15.53 14.43
C SER A 419 -13.27 -15.49 12.91
N SER A 420 -13.33 -16.64 12.22
CA SER A 420 -13.27 -16.71 10.76
C SER A 420 -14.29 -15.84 10.03
N PRO A 421 -15.59 -15.80 10.40
CA PRO A 421 -16.55 -14.92 9.71
C PRO A 421 -16.18 -13.44 9.70
N VAL A 422 -15.45 -12.96 10.72
CA VAL A 422 -14.96 -11.57 10.76
C VAL A 422 -13.69 -11.41 9.93
N ILE A 423 -12.79 -12.40 9.95
CA ILE A 423 -11.53 -12.38 9.18
C ILE A 423 -11.84 -12.46 7.68
N ASP A 424 -12.69 -13.41 7.25
CA ASP A 424 -13.12 -13.58 5.86
C ASP A 424 -13.82 -12.31 5.33
N ALA A 425 -14.63 -11.64 6.18
CA ALA A 425 -15.29 -10.39 5.85
C ALA A 425 -14.32 -9.19 5.81
N PHE A 426 -13.30 -9.18 6.68
CA PHE A 426 -12.22 -8.19 6.64
C PHE A 426 -11.37 -8.33 5.38
N GLU A 427 -10.92 -9.54 5.04
CA GLU A 427 -10.14 -9.82 3.82
C GLU A 427 -10.91 -9.35 2.56
N ALA A 428 -12.24 -9.54 2.54
CA ALA A 428 -13.11 -9.03 1.48
C ALA A 428 -13.31 -7.50 1.49
N GLU A 429 -13.28 -6.83 2.66
CA GLU A 429 -13.34 -5.37 2.75
C GLU A 429 -12.04 -4.71 2.27
N VAL A 430 -10.87 -5.31 2.57
CA VAL A 430 -9.56 -4.70 2.32
C VAL A 430 -8.88 -5.08 1.00
N GLU A 431 -9.43 -6.03 0.23
CA GLU A 431 -8.78 -6.61 -0.97
C GLU A 431 -8.29 -5.55 -1.99
N GLU A 432 -9.05 -4.47 -2.20
CA GLU A 432 -8.65 -3.37 -3.10
C GLU A 432 -7.64 -2.40 -2.46
N PHE A 433 -7.71 -2.18 -1.14
CA PHE A 433 -6.72 -1.38 -0.42
C PHE A 433 -5.35 -2.07 -0.40
N GLU A 434 -5.30 -3.40 -0.24
CA GLU A 434 -4.06 -4.19 -0.33
C GLU A 434 -3.44 -4.17 -1.75
N LYS A 435 -4.27 -4.24 -2.80
CA LYS A 435 -3.83 -4.09 -4.20
C LYS A 435 -3.25 -2.70 -4.45
N ALA A 436 -3.91 -1.65 -3.95
CA ALA A 436 -3.43 -0.28 -4.08
C ALA A 436 -2.14 -0.03 -3.26
N TYR A 437 -2.09 -0.53 -2.02
CA TYR A 437 -0.92 -0.47 -1.13
C TYR A 437 0.30 -1.16 -1.75
N SER A 438 0.15 -2.42 -2.18
CA SER A 438 1.23 -3.18 -2.82
C SER A 438 1.70 -2.55 -4.14
N THR A 439 0.79 -1.94 -4.92
CA THR A 439 1.13 -1.17 -6.12
C THR A 439 1.95 0.08 -5.78
N ALA A 440 1.54 0.85 -4.76
CA ALA A 440 2.27 2.02 -4.28
C ALA A 440 3.66 1.65 -3.74
N ARG A 441 3.79 0.50 -3.05
CA ARG A 441 5.06 -0.05 -2.55
C ARG A 441 6.06 -0.29 -3.68
N LEU A 442 5.59 -0.84 -4.80
CA LEU A 442 6.40 -1.07 -6.00
C LEU A 442 6.80 0.24 -6.70
N GLN A 443 5.91 1.25 -6.73
CA GLN A 443 6.21 2.57 -7.29
C GLN A 443 7.27 3.32 -6.48
N ALA A 444 7.12 3.36 -5.14
CA ALA A 444 8.12 3.94 -4.24
C ALA A 444 9.48 3.24 -4.38
N GLY A 445 9.50 1.89 -4.36
CA GLY A 445 10.72 1.11 -4.53
C GLY A 445 11.43 1.33 -5.88
N ALA A 446 10.69 1.58 -6.96
CA ALA A 446 11.26 1.88 -8.28
C ALA A 446 11.87 3.29 -8.34
N ALA A 447 11.19 4.30 -7.78
CA ALA A 447 11.70 5.67 -7.72
C ALA A 447 12.91 5.79 -6.78
N ASP A 448 12.87 5.15 -5.60
CA ASP A 448 13.99 5.08 -4.65
C ASP A 448 15.23 4.40 -5.25
N ALA A 449 15.06 3.46 -6.18
CA ALA A 449 16.17 2.84 -6.89
C ALA A 449 16.87 3.82 -7.84
N PHE A 450 16.10 4.62 -8.61
CA PHE A 450 16.65 5.68 -9.48
C PHE A 450 17.39 6.73 -8.66
N ILE A 451 16.75 7.26 -7.61
CA ILE A 451 17.30 8.32 -6.75
C ILE A 451 18.64 7.88 -6.13
N ARG A 452 18.74 6.61 -5.74
CA ARG A 452 19.95 6.01 -5.17
C ARG A 452 21.08 5.84 -6.17
N ASP A 453 20.77 5.54 -7.43
CA ASP A 453 21.78 5.47 -8.50
C ASP A 453 22.33 6.87 -8.81
N TYR A 454 21.44 7.86 -8.99
CA TYR A 454 21.82 9.27 -9.21
C TYR A 454 22.69 9.83 -8.06
N LEU A 455 22.26 9.72 -6.80
CA LEU A 455 23.10 10.16 -5.67
C LEU A 455 24.37 9.29 -5.53
N GLY A 456 24.33 8.05 -6.00
CA GLY A 456 25.47 7.13 -6.05
C GLY A 456 26.47 7.42 -7.17
N THR A 457 26.12 8.19 -8.21
CA THR A 457 27.06 8.69 -9.23
C THR A 457 27.67 10.02 -8.82
N GLU A 458 26.88 10.97 -8.29
CA GLU A 458 27.31 12.35 -8.04
C GLU A 458 28.10 12.60 -6.74
N ILE A 459 28.32 11.56 -5.93
CA ILE A 459 29.09 11.63 -4.66
C ILE A 459 30.54 11.09 -4.84
N LYS A 460 30.98 10.80 -6.07
CA LYS A 460 32.30 10.20 -6.39
C LYS A 460 33.34 11.20 -6.91
#